data_AF-A0A3N0A4G8-F1
#
_entry.id   AF-A0A3N0A4G8-F1
#
_cell.length_a   1.000
_cell.length_b   1.000
_cell.length_c   1.000
_cell.angle_alpha   90.00
_cell.angle_beta   90.00
_cell.angle_gamma   90.00
#
_symmetry.space_group_name_H-M   'P 1'
#
loop_
_entity.id
_entity.type
_entity.pdbx_description
1 polymer ?
#
loop_
_entity_poly.entity_id
_entity_poly.type
_entity_poly.pdbx_seq_one_letter_code
_entity_poly.pdbx_strand_id
1 'polypeptide(L)'
;MDFTQIRVNLRIFRNLLHRSTYSYIGLPLGMAHTLASRLREMFEEIPSHTVNDLAQTLESEDVDKNKISKALYGLKRSGYLLFDGQGHWIKRED
;
A
#
# COMPACT_ATOMS: atom_id res chain seq x y z
N MET A 1 -40.53 -0.06 -1.79
CA MET A 1 -39.06 -0.14 -1.86
C MET A 1 -38.49 0.99 -1.02
N ASP A 2 -37.85 0.65 0.08
CA ASP A 2 -37.43 1.60 1.13
C ASP A 2 -36.08 2.25 0.77
N PHE A 3 -36.08 3.55 0.45
CA PHE A 3 -34.90 4.31 0.01
C PHE A 3 -33.89 4.61 1.13
N THR A 4 -34.17 4.19 2.36
CA THR A 4 -33.37 4.51 3.54
C THR A 4 -32.11 3.65 3.64
N GLN A 5 -32.14 2.40 3.14
CA GLN A 5 -30.98 1.50 3.16
C GLN A 5 -29.83 1.97 2.26
N ILE A 6 -30.12 2.67 1.15
CA ILE A 6 -29.10 3.13 0.20
C ILE A 6 -28.22 4.23 0.81
N ARG A 7 -28.81 5.15 1.60
CA ARG A 7 -28.04 6.25 2.20
C ARG A 7 -27.08 5.78 3.29
N VAL A 8 -27.43 4.72 4.02
CA VAL A 8 -26.55 4.12 5.03
C VAL A 8 -25.37 3.43 4.35
N ASN A 9 -25.60 2.73 3.24
CA ASN A 9 -24.54 2.05 2.49
C ASN A 9 -23.53 3.06 1.91
N LEU A 10 -23.98 4.20 1.38
CA LEU A 10 -23.06 5.26 0.93
C LEU A 10 -22.26 5.92 2.06
N ARG A 11 -22.83 6.05 3.27
CA ARG A 11 -22.09 6.63 4.41
C ARG A 11 -21.05 5.66 4.95
N ILE A 12 -21.33 4.37 4.93
CA ILE A 12 -20.38 3.30 5.29
C ILE A 12 -19.30 3.18 4.22
N PHE A 13 -19.65 3.16 2.92
CA PHE A 13 -18.67 3.19 1.83
C PHE A 13 -17.79 4.45 1.88
N ARG A 14 -18.37 5.62 2.17
CA ARG A 14 -17.60 6.86 2.35
C ARG A 14 -16.69 6.80 3.58
N ASN A 15 -17.12 6.19 4.69
CA ASN A 15 -16.26 6.01 5.87
C ASN A 15 -15.21 4.92 5.69
N LEU A 16 -15.47 3.87 4.91
CA LEU A 16 -14.45 2.87 4.54
C LEU A 16 -13.45 3.45 3.54
N LEU A 17 -13.90 4.25 2.57
CA LEU A 17 -13.02 4.99 1.67
C LEU A 17 -12.22 6.06 2.43
N HIS A 18 -12.78 6.70 3.45
CA HIS A 18 -12.06 7.70 4.25
C HIS A 18 -11.10 7.06 5.28
N ARG A 19 -11.30 5.80 5.68
CA ARG A 19 -10.31 5.04 6.48
C ARG A 19 -9.25 4.35 5.63
N SER A 20 -9.54 4.12 4.35
CA SER A 20 -8.61 3.56 3.35
C SER A 20 -8.14 4.57 2.31
N THR A 21 -8.26 5.88 2.56
CA THR A 21 -7.34 6.84 1.95
C THR A 21 -6.01 6.63 2.66
N TYR A 22 -5.29 5.61 2.20
CA TYR A 22 -3.86 5.50 2.34
C TYR A 22 -3.32 6.92 2.27
N SER A 23 -2.80 7.40 3.39
CA SER A 23 -2.21 8.72 3.48
C SER A 23 -0.90 8.69 2.70
N TYR A 24 -1.02 8.62 1.37
CA TYR A 24 0.03 8.85 0.39
C TYR A 24 0.27 10.35 0.35
N ILE A 25 0.74 10.89 1.46
CA ILE A 25 1.10 12.30 1.60
C ILE A 25 2.29 12.53 0.65
N GLY A 26 2.00 12.95 -0.59
CA GLY A 26 2.99 13.34 -1.60
C GLY A 26 3.14 12.45 -2.84
N LEU A 27 2.18 11.57 -3.17
CA LEU A 27 2.17 10.84 -4.46
C LEU A 27 0.85 11.07 -5.21
N PRO A 28 0.84 11.32 -6.53
CA PRO A 28 -0.39 11.36 -7.30
C PRO A 28 -1.11 10.00 -7.17
N LEU A 29 -2.43 10.03 -6.91
CA LEU A 29 -3.23 8.86 -6.53
C LEU A 29 -3.05 7.65 -7.44
N GLY A 30 -2.86 7.88 -8.75
CA GLY A 30 -2.59 6.83 -9.75
C GLY A 30 -1.23 6.15 -9.55
N MET A 31 -0.16 6.92 -9.34
CA MET A 31 1.19 6.39 -9.13
C MET A 31 1.31 5.63 -7.81
N ALA A 32 0.63 6.10 -6.76
CA ALA A 32 0.56 5.41 -5.48
C ALA A 32 -0.09 4.02 -5.58
N HIS A 33 -1.16 3.91 -6.38
CA HIS A 33 -1.85 2.63 -6.61
C HIS A 33 -0.99 1.67 -7.43
N THR A 34 -0.37 2.16 -8.52
CA THR A 34 0.55 1.36 -9.35
C THR A 34 1.74 0.85 -8.55
N LEU A 35 2.36 1.72 -7.74
CA LEU A 35 3.48 1.33 -6.88
C LEU A 35 3.07 0.28 -5.84
N ALA A 36 1.90 0.43 -5.21
CA ALA A 36 1.42 -0.55 -4.24
C ALA A 36 1.12 -1.91 -4.89
N SER A 37 0.59 -1.92 -6.13
CA SER A 37 0.35 -3.13 -6.90
C SER A 37 1.66 -3.83 -7.25
N ARG A 38 2.65 -3.08 -7.75
CA ARG A 38 3.99 -3.61 -8.04
C ARG A 38 4.68 -4.18 -6.81
N LEU A 39 4.64 -3.46 -5.70
CA LEU A 39 5.20 -3.97 -4.44
C LEU A 39 4.52 -5.28 -4.04
N ARG A 40 3.18 -5.38 -4.14
CA ARG A 40 2.47 -6.64 -3.88
C ARG A 40 2.97 -7.78 -4.78
N GLU A 41 3.05 -7.57 -6.10
CA GLU A 41 3.59 -8.57 -7.03
C GLU A 41 4.99 -9.05 -6.60
N MET A 42 5.89 -8.12 -6.26
CA MET A 42 7.24 -8.45 -5.79
C MET A 42 7.23 -9.24 -4.48
N PHE A 43 6.32 -8.94 -3.55
CA PHE A 43 6.16 -9.68 -2.29
C PHE A 43 5.45 -11.04 -2.45
N GLU A 44 4.68 -11.23 -3.53
CA GLU A 44 4.16 -12.55 -3.92
C GLU A 44 5.26 -13.45 -4.48
N GLU A 45 6.20 -12.89 -5.25
CA GLU A 45 7.34 -13.65 -5.80
C GLU A 45 8.40 -13.95 -4.75
N ILE A 46 8.77 -12.94 -3.96
CA ILE A 46 9.79 -13.05 -2.91
C ILE A 46 9.20 -12.41 -1.64
N PRO A 47 8.93 -13.17 -0.57
CA PRO A 47 8.17 -12.68 0.57
C PRO A 47 8.95 -11.72 1.47
N SER A 48 10.23 -11.45 1.21
CA SER A 48 11.08 -10.57 2.02
C SER A 48 11.96 -9.69 1.15
N HIS A 49 11.88 -8.37 1.35
CA HIS A 49 12.68 -7.39 0.59
C HIS A 49 13.14 -6.25 1.50
N THR A 50 14.32 -5.68 1.20
CA THR A 50 14.71 -4.39 1.77
C THR A 50 14.24 -3.23 0.89
N VAL A 51 14.20 -2.02 1.44
CA VAL A 51 13.93 -0.80 0.64
C VAL A 51 14.95 -0.62 -0.48
N ASN A 52 16.19 -1.09 -0.29
CA ASN A 52 17.24 -0.99 -1.31
C ASN A 52 16.99 -1.95 -2.48
N ASP A 53 16.57 -3.19 -2.20
CA ASP A 53 16.23 -4.17 -3.25
C ASP A 53 15.07 -3.64 -4.11
N LEU A 54 14.02 -3.17 -3.45
CA LEU A 54 12.86 -2.57 -4.11
C LEU A 54 13.26 -1.34 -4.94
N ALA A 55 14.14 -0.48 -4.41
CA ALA A 55 14.62 0.69 -5.13
C ALA A 55 15.47 0.33 -6.33
N GLN A 56 16.27 -0.73 -6.26
CA GLN A 56 17.08 -1.21 -7.37
C GLN A 56 16.20 -1.79 -8.50
N THR A 57 15.15 -2.54 -8.15
CA THR A 57 14.18 -3.05 -9.14
C THR A 57 13.34 -1.92 -9.76
N LEU A 58 12.98 -0.91 -8.96
CA LEU A 58 12.15 0.22 -9.39
C LEU A 58 12.97 1.43 -9.88
N GLU A 59 14.30 1.31 -9.97
CA GLU A 59 15.19 2.42 -10.35
C GLU A 59 14.91 2.92 -11.77
N SER A 60 14.42 2.03 -12.66
CA SER A 60 13.99 2.39 -14.01
C SER A 60 12.74 3.28 -14.06
N GLU A 61 12.01 3.44 -12.94
CA GLU A 61 10.70 4.11 -12.87
C GLU A 61 10.73 5.47 -12.14
N ASP A 62 11.91 6.05 -11.86
CA ASP A 62 12.07 7.33 -11.12
C ASP A 62 11.37 7.31 -9.74
N VAL A 63 11.38 6.13 -9.09
CA VAL A 63 10.75 5.94 -7.79
C VAL A 63 11.78 6.08 -6.68
N ASP A 64 11.78 7.24 -6.01
CA ASP A 64 12.59 7.46 -4.82
C ASP A 64 12.32 6.46 -3.69
N LYS A 65 13.37 6.11 -2.95
CA LYS A 65 13.32 5.31 -1.71
C LYS A 65 12.28 5.83 -0.70
N ASN A 66 12.04 7.14 -0.68
CA ASN A 66 11.02 7.77 0.18
C ASN A 66 9.59 7.39 -0.25
N LYS A 67 9.32 7.35 -1.56
CA LYS A 67 8.03 6.93 -2.12
C LYS A 67 7.77 5.46 -1.82
N ILE A 68 8.78 4.61 -2.01
CA ILE A 68 8.75 3.18 -1.66
C ILE A 68 8.46 3.00 -0.17
N SER A 69 9.22 3.69 0.68
CA SER A 69 9.03 3.62 2.14
C SER A 69 7.60 4.00 2.54
N LYS A 70 7.04 5.08 1.98
CA LYS A 70 5.65 5.48 2.23
C LYS A 70 4.64 4.40 1.80
N ALA A 71 4.85 3.78 0.65
CA ALA A 71 3.99 2.71 0.16
C ALA A 71 4.05 1.45 1.05
N LEU A 72 5.25 1.05 1.49
CA LEU A 72 5.46 -0.07 2.41
C LEU A 72 4.78 0.16 3.76
N TYR A 73 4.89 1.36 4.33
CA TYR A 73 4.15 1.73 5.53
C TYR A 73 2.63 1.69 5.32
N GLY A 74 2.15 2.04 4.12
CA GLY A 74 0.76 1.86 3.73
C GLY A 74 0.33 0.39 3.80
N LEU A 75 1.12 -0.51 3.20
CA LEU A 75 0.86 -1.96 3.19
C LEU A 75 0.98 -2.59 4.59
N LYS A 76 1.87 -2.09 5.46
CA LYS A 76 1.92 -2.50 6.87
C LYS A 76 0.71 -2.05 7.66
N ARG A 77 0.21 -0.83 7.42
CA ARG A 77 -1.03 -0.34 8.05
C ARG A 77 -2.27 -1.14 7.62
N SER A 78 -2.27 -1.66 6.39
CA SER A 78 -3.33 -2.58 5.94
C SER A 78 -3.15 -4.02 6.42
N GLY A 79 -2.08 -4.32 7.16
CA GLY A 79 -1.77 -5.66 7.67
C GLY A 79 -1.19 -6.63 6.64
N TYR A 80 -0.83 -6.16 5.43
CA TYR A 80 -0.26 -7.00 4.36
C TYR A 80 1.24 -7.27 4.57
N LEU A 81 1.98 -6.29 5.13
CA LEU A 81 3.41 -6.43 5.42
C LEU A 81 3.70 -6.28 6.91
N LEU A 82 4.80 -6.91 7.33
CA LEU A 82 5.47 -6.74 8.60
C LEU A 82 6.83 -6.09 8.37
N PHE A 83 7.34 -5.38 9.37
CA PHE A 83 8.69 -4.84 9.37
C PHE A 83 9.46 -5.51 10.50
N ASP A 84 10.60 -6.12 10.17
CA ASP A 84 11.38 -6.95 11.10
C ASP A 84 12.22 -6.15 12.11
N GLY A 85 12.35 -4.83 11.91
CA GLY A 85 13.20 -3.96 12.72
C GLY A 85 14.68 -3.94 12.32
N GLN A 86 15.11 -4.83 11.42
CA GLN A 86 16.47 -4.91 10.88
C GLN A 86 16.57 -4.26 9.49
N GLY A 87 15.44 -3.93 8.87
CA GLY A 87 15.40 -3.27 7.56
C GLY A 87 14.67 -4.07 6.49
N HIS A 88 14.18 -5.27 6.80
CA HIS A 88 13.40 -6.08 5.88
C HIS A 88 11.90 -5.89 6.10
N TRP A 89 11.20 -5.84 4.98
CA TRP A 89 9.76 -5.91 4.91
C TRP A 89 9.39 -7.33 4.52
N ILE A 90 8.47 -7.94 5.27
CA ILE A 90 8.11 -9.34 5.10
C ILE A 90 6.61 -9.40 4.84
N LYS A 91 6.19 -10.17 3.83
CA LYS A 91 4.78 -10.45 3.57
C LYS A 91 4.22 -11.20 4.78
N ARG A 92 3.08 -10.72 5.29
CA ARG A 92 2.36 -11.44 6.33
C ARG A 92 1.68 -12.64 5.66
N GLU A 93 2.13 -13.84 5.99
CA GLU A 93 1.36 -15.06 5.70
C GLU A 93 0.11 -15.04 6.59
N ASP A 94 -1.05 -15.29 5.98
CA ASP A 94 -2.36 -15.33 6.66
C ASP A 94 -2.50 -16.60 7.51
#